data_AF-A0A8I1IJ68-F1
#
_entry.id   AF-A0A8I1IJ68-F1
#
_cell.length_a   1.000
_cell.length_b   1.000
_cell.length_c   1.000
_cell.angle_alpha   90.00
_cell.angle_beta   90.00
_cell.angle_gamma   90.00
#
_symmetry.space_group_name_H-M   'P 1'
#
loop_
_entity.id
_entity.type
_entity.pdbx_description
1 polymer ?
#
loop_
_entity_poly.entity_id
_entity_poly.type
_entity_poly.pdbx_seq_one_letter_code
_entity_poly.pdbx_strand_id
1 'polypeptide(L)' 'GSDTAFVKELPKTQSQIGIDLNLDNFLTASNGAMVANPRFYCKTKKKLAHAQRVLSRRQRRAKKEGRNLRLAKN' A
#
# COMPACT_ATOMS: atom_id res chain seq x y z
N GLY A 1 -5.69 3.60 42.02
CA GLY A 1 -6.20 3.51 40.63
C GLY A 1 -7.71 3.54 40.70
N SER A 2 -8.41 4.03 39.68
CA SER A 2 -9.88 3.98 39.69
C SER A 2 -10.37 2.55 39.44
N ASP A 3 -11.25 2.07 40.30
CA ASP A 3 -11.83 0.71 40.23
C ASP A 3 -12.97 0.59 39.19
N THR A 4 -13.22 1.65 38.42
CA THR A 4 -14.32 1.71 37.46
C THR A 4 -13.80 1.71 36.03
N ALA A 5 -14.34 0.79 35.22
CA ALA A 5 -14.02 0.70 33.81
C ALA A 5 -14.51 1.97 33.09
N PHE A 6 -13.64 2.59 32.29
CA PHE A 6 -13.94 3.79 31.49
C PHE A 6 -14.92 3.53 30.33
N VAL A 7 -15.41 2.30 30.17
CA VAL A 7 -16.31 1.88 29.10
C VAL A 7 -17.54 1.23 29.71
N LYS A 8 -18.71 1.79 29.36
CA LYS A 8 -20.01 1.21 29.70
C LYS A 8 -20.36 0.16 28.65
N GLU A 9 -20.72 -1.05 29.07
CA GLU A 9 -21.22 -2.07 28.14
C GLU A 9 -22.49 -1.61 27.45
N LEU A 10 -22.54 -1.76 26.13
CA LEU A 10 -23.69 -1.46 25.29
C LEU A 10 -24.49 -2.75 25.01
N PRO A 11 -25.82 -2.70 24.93
CA PRO A 11 -26.62 -3.85 24.56
C PRO A 11 -26.25 -4.33 23.15
N LYS A 12 -26.18 -5.66 22.96
CA LYS A 12 -25.89 -6.25 21.65
C LYS A 12 -27.01 -5.88 20.68
N THR A 13 -26.63 -5.37 19.51
CA THR A 13 -27.56 -4.95 18.45
C THR A 13 -28.14 -6.13 17.67
N GLN A 14 -27.65 -7.36 17.90
CA GLN A 14 -27.93 -8.57 17.10
C GLN A 14 -27.63 -8.42 15.60
N SER A 15 -26.99 -7.32 15.19
CA SER A 15 -26.56 -7.04 13.82
C SER A 15 -25.06 -7.27 13.74
N GLN A 16 -24.65 -8.37 13.12
CA GLN A 16 -23.24 -8.68 12.85
C GLN A 16 -23.01 -8.66 11.34
N ILE A 17 -21.93 -8.00 10.91
CA ILE A 17 -21.47 -8.01 9.52
C ILE A 17 -20.06 -8.59 9.50
N GLY A 18 -19.88 -9.65 8.72
CA GLY A 18 -18.56 -10.18 8.39
C GLY A 18 -17.91 -9.32 7.30
N ILE A 19 -16.62 -9.08 7.42
CA ILE A 19 -15.82 -8.35 6.44
C ILE A 19 -14.76 -9.32 5.89
N ASP A 20 -14.77 -9.52 4.58
CA ASP A 20 -13.73 -10.21 3.83
C ASP A 20 -12.87 -9.20 3.05
N LEU A 21 -11.55 -9.29 3.21
CA LEU A 21 -10.57 -8.46 2.53
C LEU A 21 -9.80 -9.32 1.54
N ASN A 22 -9.84 -8.97 0.25
CA ASN A 22 -9.16 -9.74 -0.79
C ASN A 22 -8.45 -8.84 -1.82
N LEU A 23 -7.82 -9.46 -2.82
CA LEU A 23 -7.00 -8.73 -3.82
C LEU A 23 -7.82 -8.23 -5.01
N ASP A 24 -8.93 -8.90 -5.31
CA ASP A 24 -9.81 -8.56 -6.43
C ASP A 24 -10.68 -7.35 -6.08
N ASN A 25 -11.30 -7.38 -4.91
CA ASN A 25 -12.12 -6.33 -4.32
C ASN A 25 -11.47 -5.81 -3.04
N PHE A 26 -11.63 -4.53 -2.73
CA PHE A 26 -11.08 -3.97 -1.50
C PHE A 26 -11.71 -4.58 -0.25
N LEU A 27 -13.03 -4.75 -0.26
CA LEU A 27 -13.80 -5.27 0.86
C LEU A 27 -15.11 -5.89 0.36
N THR A 28 -15.47 -7.05 0.89
CA THR A 28 -16.79 -7.66 0.72
C THR A 28 -17.43 -7.87 2.09
N ALA A 29 -18.66 -7.41 2.25
CA ALA A 29 -19.41 -7.58 3.48
C ALA A 29 -20.39 -8.76 3.37
N SER A 30 -20.69 -9.43 4.48
CA SER A 30 -21.61 -10.57 4.53
C SER A 30 -23.06 -10.25 4.12
N ASN A 31 -23.40 -8.97 4.00
CA ASN A 31 -24.68 -8.48 3.47
C ASN A 31 -24.66 -8.28 1.95
N GLY A 32 -23.59 -8.69 1.26
CA GLY A 32 -23.43 -8.56 -0.20
C GLY A 32 -22.87 -7.21 -0.67
N ALA A 33 -22.63 -6.24 0.23
CA ALA A 33 -22.00 -4.99 -0.15
C ALA A 33 -20.52 -5.21 -0.52
N MET A 34 -20.07 -4.57 -1.59
CA MET A 34 -18.72 -4.74 -2.12
C MET A 34 -18.09 -3.39 -2.44
N VAL A 35 -16.84 -3.22 -2.04
CA VAL A 35 -16.01 -2.05 -2.34
C VAL A 35 -14.94 -2.48 -3.34
N ALA A 36 -14.91 -1.84 -4.51
CA ALA A 36 -13.94 -2.14 -5.55
C ALA A 36 -12.50 -1.79 -5.10
N ASN A 37 -11.51 -2.54 -5.59
CA ASN A 37 -10.10 -2.25 -5.34
C ASN A 37 -9.64 -1.03 -6.17
N PRO A 38 -9.28 0.11 -5.55
CA PRO A 38 -8.86 1.31 -6.29
C PRO A 38 -7.46 1.20 -6.90
N ARG A 39 -6.67 0.17 -6.55
CA ARG A 39 -5.34 -0.14 -7.12
C ARG A 39 -4.37 1.06 -7.14
N PHE A 40 -4.36 1.86 -6.07
CA PHE A 40 -3.54 3.08 -5.95
C PHE A 40 -2.04 2.86 -6.25
N TYR A 41 -1.52 1.68 -5.93
CA TYR A 41 -0.11 1.35 -6.11
C TYR A 41 0.31 1.23 -7.59
N CYS A 42 -0.61 1.02 -8.53
CA CYS A 42 -0.27 0.78 -9.94
C CYS A 42 0.53 1.93 -10.56
N LYS A 43 0.11 3.19 -10.29
CA LYS A 43 0.80 4.39 -10.81
C LYS A 43 2.18 4.54 -10.19
N THR A 44 2.28 4.36 -8.87
CA THR A 44 3.56 4.47 -8.13
C THR A 44 4.53 3.36 -8.54
N LYS A 45 4.05 2.13 -8.72
CA LYS A 45 4.85 0.99 -9.21
C LYS A 45 5.46 1.27 -10.59
N LYS A 46 4.68 1.84 -11.52
CA LYS A 46 5.19 2.24 -12.85
C LYS A 46 6.29 3.31 -12.73
N LYS A 47 6.08 4.34 -11.91
CA LYS A 47 7.07 5.39 -11.67
C LYS A 47 8.36 4.84 -11.05
N LEU A 48 8.24 3.96 -10.07
CA LEU A 48 9.37 3.31 -9.41
C LEU A 48 10.18 2.48 -10.40
N ALA A 49 9.53 1.64 -11.21
CA ALA A 49 10.20 0.83 -12.22
C ALA A 49 10.95 1.69 -13.25
N HIS A 50 10.38 2.83 -13.66
CA HIS A 50 11.06 3.79 -14.53
C HIS A 50 12.30 4.39 -13.87
N ALA A 51 12.18 4.87 -12.62
CA ALA A 51 13.31 5.43 -11.87
C ALA A 51 14.45 4.40 -11.69
N GLN A 52 14.12 3.15 -11.35
CA GLN A 52 15.08 2.05 -11.25
C GLN A 52 15.80 1.79 -12.57
N ARG A 53 15.07 1.79 -13.69
CA ARG A 53 15.66 1.61 -15.03
C ARG A 53 16.63 2.74 -15.37
N VAL A 54 16.26 3.98 -15.08
CA VAL A 54 17.10 5.15 -15.28
C VAL A 54 18.39 5.04 -14.44
N LEU A 55 18.25 4.71 -13.16
CA LEU A 55 19.38 4.54 -12.24
C LEU A 55 20.32 3.42 -12.72
N SER A 56 19.78 2.27 -13.13
CA SER A 56 20.57 1.15 -13.65
C SER A 56 21.40 1.52 -14.89
N ARG A 57 20.81 2.27 -15.84
CA ARG A 57 21.54 2.76 -17.02
C ARG A 57 22.66 3.72 -16.63
N ARG A 58 22.38 4.65 -15.72
CA ARG A 58 23.36 5.60 -15.20
C ARG A 58 24.52 4.90 -14.49
N GLN A 59 24.22 3.91 -13.65
CA GLN A 59 25.24 3.10 -12.96
C GLN A 59 26.16 2.39 -13.96
N ARG A 60 25.61 1.77 -15.00
CA ARG A 60 26.38 1.12 -16.04
C ARG A 60 27.33 2.10 -16.75
N ARG A 61 26.84 3.29 -17.11
CA ARG A 61 27.63 4.35 -17.75
C ARG A 61 28.73 4.88 -16.84
N ALA A 62 28.39 5.19 -15.59
CA ALA A 62 29.35 5.67 -14.59
C ALA A 62 30.50 4.68 -14.38
N LYS A 63 30.20 3.39 -14.29
CA LYS A 63 31.20 2.32 -14.20
C LYS A 63 32.10 2.26 -15.44
N LYS A 64 31.52 2.35 -16.65
CA LYS A 64 32.28 2.34 -17.91
C LYS A 64 33.25 3.52 -18.02
N GLU A 65 32.85 4.68 -17.52
CA GLU A 65 33.61 5.93 -17.64
C GLU A 65 34.47 6.23 -16.41
N GLY A 66 34.53 5.35 -15.41
CA GLY A 66 35.28 5.56 -14.16
C GLY A 66 34.77 6.72 -13.30
N ARG A 67 33.52 7.15 -13.49
CA ARG A 67 32.91 8.30 -12.79
C ARG A 67 32.12 7.86 -11.56
N ASN A 68 32.06 8.71 -10.53
CA ASN A 68 31.21 8.47 -9.36
C ASN A 68 29.72 8.54 -9.74
N LEU A 69 28.95 7.50 -9.41
CA LEU A 69 27.52 7.40 -9.71
C LEU A 69 26.70 8.56 -9.13
N ARG A 70 27.05 9.06 -7.95
CA ARG A 70 26.33 10.18 -7.32
C ARG A 70 26.42 11.47 -8.14
N LEU A 71 27.53 11.64 -8.85
CA LEU A 71 27.79 12.78 -9.73
C LEU A 71 27.36 12.52 -11.18
N ALA A 72 27.06 11.27 -11.52
CA ALA A 72 26.61 10.90 -12.85
C ALA A 72 25.20 11.48 -13.10
N LYS A 73 25.08 12.25 -14.17
CA LYS A 73 23.80 12.68 -14.75
C LYS A 73 23.53 11.85 -16.00
N ASN A 74 22.25 11.71 -16.36
CA ASN A 74 21.90 11.06 -17.62
C ASN A 74 22.37 11.92 -18.79
#